data_AF-A0A2W4Z008-F1
#
_entry.id   AF-A0A2W4Z008-F1
#
_cell.length_a   1.000
_cell.length_b   1.000
_cell.length_c   1.000
_cell.angle_alpha   90.00
_cell.angle_beta   90.00
_cell.angle_gamma   90.00
#
_symmetry.space_group_name_H-M   'P 1'
#
loop_
_entity.id
_entity.type
_entity.pdbx_description
1 polymer ?
#
loop_
_entity_poly.entity_id
_entity_poly.type
_entity_poly.pdbx_seq_one_letter_code
_entity_poly.pdbx_strand_id
1 'polypeptide(L)'
;MAPSVDSKHDSSQGASRVERLKNTLETLQVTDELAKQGYLITSAELADLMDVNASAVTSRGDYWAWRNWTVSRIRREGNQILWQLERIDE
;
A
#
# COMPACT_ATOMS: atom_id res chain seq x y z
N MET A 1 -53.16 8.54 11.55
CA MET A 1 -52.43 8.53 12.83
C MET A 1 -51.23 7.62 12.65
N ALA A 2 -50.02 8.19 12.58
CA ALA A 2 -48.74 7.50 12.73
C ALA A 2 -48.13 8.01 14.05
N PRO A 3 -47.27 7.26 14.77
CA PRO A 3 -45.84 7.09 14.41
C PRO A 3 -45.36 5.63 14.73
N SER A 4 -44.13 5.16 14.55
CA SER A 4 -42.81 5.77 14.76
C SER A 4 -41.72 5.04 13.98
N VAL A 5 -40.71 5.83 13.63
CA VAL A 5 -39.47 5.50 12.95
C VAL A 5 -38.48 4.96 14.00
N ASP A 6 -37.93 3.77 13.80
CA ASP A 6 -36.79 3.29 14.58
C ASP A 6 -35.53 3.35 13.71
N SER A 7 -34.88 4.51 13.73
CA SER A 7 -33.55 4.72 13.13
C SER A 7 -32.48 4.21 14.09
N LYS A 8 -32.04 2.96 13.91
CA LYS A 8 -30.82 2.46 14.55
C LYS A 8 -29.59 3.07 13.86
N HIS A 9 -29.05 4.12 14.46
CA HIS A 9 -27.74 4.66 14.12
C HIS A 9 -26.63 3.90 14.87
N ASP A 10 -25.80 3.24 14.07
CA ASP A 10 -24.33 3.25 14.11
C ASP A 10 -23.60 3.03 15.44
N SER A 11 -23.14 1.79 15.66
CA SER A 11 -22.12 1.46 16.67
C SER A 11 -20.96 0.62 16.11
N SER A 12 -20.79 0.54 14.79
CA SER A 12 -19.76 -0.28 14.13
C SER A 12 -18.56 0.50 13.56
N GLN A 13 -18.60 1.84 13.56
CA GLN A 13 -17.49 2.64 13.01
C GLN A 13 -16.18 2.58 13.81
N GLY A 14 -16.22 2.38 15.13
CA GLY A 14 -15.04 2.43 16.00
C GLY A 14 -14.04 1.29 15.79
N ALA A 15 -14.53 0.04 15.71
CA ALA A 15 -13.71 -1.13 15.41
C ALA A 15 -13.08 -1.05 14.03
N SER A 16 -13.85 -0.60 13.02
CA SER A 16 -13.38 -0.51 11.64
C SER A 16 -12.22 0.47 11.44
N ARG A 17 -12.16 1.55 12.24
CA ARG A 17 -11.10 2.56 12.10
C ARG A 17 -9.77 2.08 12.65
N VAL A 18 -9.77 1.43 13.82
CA VAL A 18 -8.56 0.88 14.42
C VAL A 18 -8.02 -0.27 13.57
N GLU A 19 -8.90 -1.11 13.02
CA GLU A 19 -8.53 -2.21 12.14
C GLU A 19 -7.88 -1.72 10.84
N ARG A 20 -8.41 -0.68 10.19
CA ARG A 20 -7.77 -0.05 9.02
C ARG A 20 -6.36 0.46 9.31
N LEU A 21 -6.16 1.06 10.49
CA LEU A 21 -4.84 1.55 10.90
C LEU A 21 -3.87 0.40 11.19
N LYS A 22 -4.34 -0.71 11.77
CA LYS A 22 -3.53 -1.92 11.96
C LYS A 22 -3.11 -2.53 10.62
N ASN A 23 -4.03 -2.68 9.68
CA ASN A 23 -3.71 -3.19 8.34
C ASN A 23 -2.69 -2.27 7.65
N THR A 24 -2.87 -0.96 7.75
CA THR A 24 -1.89 0.01 7.21
C THR A 24 -0.52 -0.16 7.87
N LEU A 25 -0.46 -0.32 9.19
CA LEU A 25 0.79 -0.52 9.91
C LEU A 25 1.48 -1.83 9.49
N GLU A 26 0.73 -2.91 9.35
CA GLU A 26 1.25 -4.20 8.88
C GLU A 26 1.82 -4.07 7.46
N THR A 27 1.12 -3.39 6.54
CA THR A 27 1.64 -3.10 5.20
C THR A 27 2.95 -2.29 5.25
N LEU A 28 3.03 -1.28 6.11
CA LEU A 28 4.25 -0.48 6.28
C LEU A 28 5.41 -1.31 6.85
N GLN A 29 5.13 -2.22 7.79
CA GLN A 29 6.14 -3.12 8.36
C GLN A 29 6.66 -4.11 7.32
N VAL A 30 5.77 -4.70 6.51
CA VAL A 30 6.17 -5.57 5.39
C VAL A 30 7.01 -4.79 4.37
N THR A 31 6.60 -3.56 4.04
CA THR A 31 7.35 -2.69 3.12
C THR A 31 8.76 -2.37 3.67
N ASP A 32 8.86 -2.12 4.97
CA ASP A 32 10.15 -1.85 5.63
C ASP A 32 11.07 -3.08 5.58
N GLU A 33 10.53 -4.28 5.81
CA GLU A 33 11.29 -5.53 5.69
C GLU A 33 11.73 -5.80 4.25
N LEU A 34 10.84 -5.57 3.28
CA LEU A 34 11.16 -5.69 1.85
C LEU A 34 12.32 -4.77 1.45
N ALA A 35 12.31 -3.55 1.96
CA ALA A 35 13.38 -2.58 1.72
C ALA A 35 14.70 -2.99 2.38
N LYS A 36 14.66 -3.38 3.67
CA LYS A 36 15.86 -3.80 4.42
C LYS A 36 16.58 -4.99 3.81
N GLN A 37 15.82 -5.96 3.30
CA GLN A 37 16.40 -7.15 2.67
C GLN A 37 16.76 -6.93 1.19
N GLY A 38 16.35 -5.80 0.60
CA GLY A 38 16.56 -5.51 -0.81
C GLY A 38 15.81 -6.46 -1.74
N TYR A 39 14.61 -6.92 -1.34
CA TYR A 39 13.81 -7.81 -2.17
C TYR A 39 13.30 -7.10 -3.42
N LEU A 40 13.28 -7.84 -4.53
CA LEU A 40 12.64 -7.41 -5.77
C LEU A 40 11.16 -7.79 -5.74
N ILE A 41 10.29 -6.81 -5.93
CA ILE A 41 8.83 -7.00 -5.98
C ILE A 41 8.28 -6.59 -7.34
N THR A 42 7.19 -7.21 -7.74
CA THR A 42 6.51 -6.92 -9.01
C THR A 42 5.70 -5.63 -8.94
N SER A 43 5.37 -5.04 -10.09
CA SER A 43 4.44 -3.89 -10.14
C SER A 43 3.08 -4.16 -9.48
N ALA A 44 2.63 -5.43 -9.47
CA ALA A 44 1.36 -5.82 -8.86
C ALA A 44 1.47 -5.80 -7.32
N GLU A 45 2.51 -6.44 -6.76
CA GLU A 45 2.74 -6.42 -5.30
C GLU A 45 2.99 -5.00 -4.80
N LEU A 46 3.76 -4.19 -5.54
CA LEU A 46 3.95 -2.79 -5.19
C LEU A 46 2.64 -2.00 -5.24
N ALA A 47 1.78 -2.27 -6.22
CA ALA A 47 0.45 -1.68 -6.29
C ALA A 47 -0.43 -2.07 -5.11
N ASP A 48 -0.39 -3.35 -4.69
CA ASP A 48 -1.11 -3.84 -3.52
C ASP A 48 -0.62 -3.18 -2.22
N LEU A 49 0.70 -3.01 -2.05
CA LEU A 49 1.29 -2.30 -0.89
C LEU A 49 0.91 -0.81 -0.87
N MET A 50 0.79 -0.21 -2.05
CA MET A 50 0.44 1.20 -2.21
C MET A 50 -1.06 1.48 -2.15
N ASP A 51 -1.90 0.44 -2.23
CA ASP A 51 -3.34 0.53 -2.45
C ASP A 51 -3.68 1.39 -3.70
N VAL A 52 -2.98 1.10 -4.80
CA VAL A 52 -3.18 1.77 -6.10
C VAL A 52 -3.22 0.75 -7.24
N ASN A 53 -3.60 1.18 -8.45
CA ASN A 53 -3.51 0.32 -9.62
C ASN A 53 -2.06 0.15 -10.08
N ALA A 54 -1.71 -1.03 -10.61
CA ALA A 54 -0.38 -1.28 -11.21
C ALA A 54 -0.01 -0.29 -12.33
N SER A 55 -1.00 0.24 -13.06
CA SER A 55 -0.78 1.30 -14.06
C SER A 55 -0.30 2.63 -13.46
N ALA A 56 -0.66 2.92 -12.21
CA ALA A 56 -0.18 4.10 -11.49
C ALA A 56 1.25 3.92 -10.96
N VAL A 57 1.71 2.68 -10.80
CA VAL A 57 3.10 2.37 -10.46
C VAL A 57 3.97 2.56 -11.70
N THR A 58 3.58 1.97 -12.83
CA THR A 58 4.39 2.00 -14.06
C THR A 58 4.44 3.38 -14.73
N SER A 59 3.48 4.27 -14.44
CA SER A 59 3.46 5.63 -15.01
C SER A 59 4.32 6.64 -14.24
N ARG A 60 4.77 6.33 -13.02
CA ARG A 60 5.55 7.25 -12.18
C ARG A 60 7.00 7.43 -12.64
N GLY A 61 7.51 6.57 -13.52
CA GLY A 61 8.86 6.64 -14.07
C GLY A 61 9.69 5.42 -13.69
N ASP A 62 11.01 5.60 -13.57
CA ASP A 62 11.94 4.53 -13.16
C ASP A 62 12.44 4.70 -11.71
N TYR A 63 12.30 5.88 -11.11
CA TYR A 63 12.75 6.17 -9.75
C TYR A 63 11.86 7.24 -9.10
N TRP A 64 11.32 6.98 -7.91
CA TRP A 64 10.54 7.98 -7.17
C TRP A 64 10.50 7.69 -5.66
N ALA A 65 10.21 8.71 -4.87
CA ALA A 65 9.96 8.56 -3.45
C ALA A 65 8.49 8.19 -3.16
N TRP A 66 8.28 7.25 -2.25
CA TRP A 66 7.00 6.86 -1.70
C TRP A 66 7.09 6.73 -0.18
N ARG A 67 6.42 7.64 0.54
CA ARG A 67 6.46 7.74 2.01
C ARG A 67 7.91 7.81 2.52
N ASN A 68 8.40 6.76 3.17
CA ASN A 68 9.74 6.67 3.75
C ASN A 68 10.71 5.86 2.86
N TRP A 69 10.26 5.44 1.68
CA TRP A 69 11.00 4.57 0.79
C TRP A 69 11.22 5.20 -0.57
N THR A 70 12.37 4.91 -1.14
CA THR A 70 12.69 5.10 -2.54
C THR A 70 12.26 3.86 -3.28
N VAL A 71 11.50 4.03 -4.36
CA VAL A 71 11.16 2.95 -5.28
C VAL A 71 12.00 3.11 -6.54
N SER A 72 12.75 2.06 -6.88
CA SER A 72 13.61 2.02 -8.05
C SER A 72 13.26 0.86 -8.96
N ARG A 73 13.25 1.11 -10.27
CA ARG A 73 13.05 0.09 -11.29
C ARG A 73 14.35 -0.64 -11.54
N ILE A 74 14.37 -1.95 -11.30
CA ILE A 74 15.59 -2.74 -11.47
C ILE A 74 15.64 -3.36 -12.86
N ARG A 75 14.61 -4.13 -13.23
CA ARG A 75 14.55 -4.80 -14.53
C ARG A 75 13.13 -5.18 -14.92
N ARG A 76 12.96 -5.53 -16.20
CA ARG A 76 11.72 -6.13 -16.70
C ARG A 76 11.96 -7.60 -16.99
N GLU A 77 11.22 -8.47 -16.32
CA GLU A 77 11.19 -9.91 -16.60
C GLU A 77 9.91 -10.25 -17.35
N GLY A 78 10.02 -10.44 -18.66
CA GLY A 78 8.88 -10.71 -19.54
C GLY A 78 7.85 -9.58 -19.50
N ASN A 79 6.66 -9.87 -18.97
CA ASN A 79 5.60 -8.87 -18.82
C ASN A 79 5.60 -8.16 -17.46
N GLN A 80 6.48 -8.54 -16.53
CA GLN A 80 6.55 -7.97 -15.19
C GLN A 80 7.73 -7.02 -15.08
N ILE A 81 7.54 -5.95 -14.32
CA ILE A 81 8.63 -5.04 -13.93
C ILE A 81 8.92 -5.33 -12.47
N LEU A 82 10.20 -5.53 -12.18
CA LEU A 82 10.74 -5.69 -10.85
C LEU A 82 11.21 -4.35 -10.31
N TRP A 83 10.73 -4.05 -9.12
CA TRP A 83 10.98 -2.86 -8.35
C TRP A 83 11.73 -3.24 -7.08
N GLN A 84 12.59 -2.35 -6.62
CA GLN A 84 13.24 -2.45 -5.33
C GLN A 84 12.82 -1.26 -4.48
N LEU A 85 12.63 -1.51 -3.19
CA LEU A 85 12.39 -0.49 -2.19
C LEU A 85 13.69 -0.27 -1.41
N GLU A 86 14.01 0.98 -1.10
CA GLU A 86 15.15 1.34 -0.24
C GLU A 86 14.68 2.40 0.75
N ARG A 87 15.19 2.40 1.99
CA ARG A 87 14.86 3.44 2.98
C ARG A 87 15.53 4.76 2.56
N ILE A 88 14.80 5.87 2.63
CA ILE A 88 15.35 7.21 2.29
C ILE A 88 16.32 7.72 3.38
N ASP A 89 16.13 7.29 4.63
CA ASP A 89 16.90 7.77 5.79
C ASP A 89 18.25 7.04 6.02
N GLU A 90 18.70 6.20 5.08
CA GLU A 90 20.02 5.51 5.16
C GLU A 90 21.17 6.28 4.50
#